data_AF-A0A5E6NAL7-F1
#
_entry.id   AF-A0A5E6NAL7-F1
#
_cell.length_a   1.000
_cell.length_b   1.000
_cell.length_c   1.000
_cell.angle_alpha   90.00
_cell.angle_beta   90.00
_cell.angle_gamma   90.00
#
_symmetry.space_group_name_H-M   'P 1'
#
loop_
_entity.id
_entity.type
_entity.pdbx_description
1 polymer ?
#
loop_
_entity_poly.entity_id
_entity_poly.type
_entity_poly.pdbx_seq_one_letter_code
_entity_poly.pdbx_strand_id
1 'polypeptide(L)'
;VGGSPCQSFSMIGKRKGFKDTRGTLFYDFARVIKESRPKVFIYENVKGLTNHDKGNTFETMKATFDELGYKYFYKTLNSKDYGIPQHRQRIFVIGFKGKSVNFDFPEPIPLQNSMQDFLEDYIESKYYLKRKRC
;
A
#
# COMPACT_ATOMS: atom_id res chain seq x y z
N VAL A 1 9.33 -6.92 0.76
CA VAL A 1 8.14 -6.14 0.33
C VAL A 1 7.02 -6.44 1.30
N GLY A 2 6.22 -5.45 1.70
CA GLY A 2 5.10 -5.68 2.61
C GLY A 2 4.04 -4.59 2.50
N GLY A 3 2.91 -4.83 3.15
CA GLY A 3 1.83 -3.87 3.32
C GLY A 3 1.04 -4.31 4.54
N SER A 4 0.45 -3.36 5.28
CA SER A 4 -0.41 -3.69 6.40
C SER A 4 -1.86 -3.31 6.08
N PRO A 5 -2.84 -4.04 6.63
CA PRO A 5 -4.24 -3.81 6.31
C PRO A 5 -4.68 -2.39 6.70
N CYS A 6 -5.31 -1.69 5.75
CA CYS A 6 -5.79 -0.32 5.92
C CYS A 6 -6.77 -0.13 7.10
N GLN A 7 -7.51 -1.17 7.47
CA GLN A 7 -8.51 -1.12 8.54
C GLN A 7 -7.90 -0.87 9.94
N SER A 8 -6.59 -1.10 10.08
CA SER A 8 -5.84 -1.05 11.32
C SER A 8 -5.51 0.34 11.85
N PHE A 9 -5.52 1.36 10.98
CA PHE A 9 -4.94 2.66 11.32
C PHE A 9 -5.87 3.55 12.14
N SER A 10 -7.19 3.34 12.06
CA SER A 10 -8.25 4.11 12.76
C SER A 10 -8.12 4.13 14.30
N MET A 11 -7.25 3.29 14.85
CA MET A 11 -7.11 3.06 16.28
C MET A 11 -5.82 3.57 16.91
N ILE A 12 -4.88 4.10 16.12
CA ILE A 12 -3.56 4.54 16.61
C ILE A 12 -3.68 5.80 17.52
N GLY A 13 -4.74 6.60 17.36
CA GLY A 13 -4.96 7.82 18.14
C GLY A 13 -5.44 7.58 19.59
N LYS A 14 -5.97 6.40 19.93
CA LYS A 14 -6.40 6.09 21.31
C LYS A 14 -5.26 5.45 22.09
N ARG A 15 -4.31 6.29 22.54
CA ARG A 15 -3.35 5.99 23.61
C ARG A 15 -4.09 5.52 24.87
N LYS A 16 -4.37 4.22 25.00
CA LYS A 16 -4.60 3.46 26.26
C LYS A 16 -5.19 2.08 25.91
N GLY A 17 -4.37 1.04 25.98
CA GLY A 17 -4.85 -0.34 26.00
C GLY A 17 -4.13 -1.25 25.00
N PHE A 18 -3.28 -2.12 25.56
CA PHE A 18 -2.64 -3.28 24.93
C PHE A 18 -3.67 -4.33 24.44
N LYS A 19 -4.67 -3.94 23.63
CA LYS A 19 -5.77 -4.83 23.21
C LYS A 19 -6.34 -4.53 21.82
N ASP A 20 -5.54 -4.08 20.85
CA ASP A 20 -5.96 -4.23 19.46
C ASP A 20 -4.82 -4.66 18.54
N THR A 21 -4.91 -5.92 18.11
CA THR A 21 -3.93 -6.70 17.34
C THR A 21 -3.88 -6.32 15.86
N ARG A 22 -4.63 -5.30 15.43
CA ARG A 22 -4.69 -4.87 14.02
C ARG A 22 -3.75 -3.72 13.73
N GLY A 23 -3.67 -2.72 14.62
CA GLY A 23 -2.71 -1.60 14.56
C GLY A 23 -1.24 -2.02 14.74
N THR A 24 -0.99 -3.25 15.18
CA THR A 24 0.35 -3.80 15.45
C THR A 24 1.09 -4.25 14.19
N LEU A 25 0.40 -4.50 13.07
CA LEU A 25 1.02 -5.08 11.88
C LEU A 25 2.05 -4.14 11.21
N PHE A 26 1.92 -2.82 11.38
CA PHE A 26 2.98 -1.88 11.00
C PHE A 26 4.22 -2.05 11.88
N TYR A 27 4.05 -2.20 13.19
CA TYR A 27 5.16 -2.44 14.12
C TYR A 27 5.81 -3.80 13.87
N ASP A 28 5.05 -4.82 13.47
CA ASP A 28 5.60 -6.09 13.03
C ASP A 28 6.47 -5.93 11.77
N PHE A 29 6.00 -5.15 10.80
CA PHE A 29 6.79 -4.83 9.61
C PHE A 29 8.08 -4.06 9.97
N ALA A 30 7.98 -3.07 10.86
CA ALA A 30 9.14 -2.33 11.37
C ALA A 30 10.12 -3.22 12.13
N ARG A 31 9.62 -4.16 12.94
CA ARG A 31 10.44 -5.19 13.62
C ARG A 31 11.18 -6.06 12.63
N VAL A 32 10.51 -6.56 11.59
CA VAL A 32 11.15 -7.38 10.55
C VAL A 32 12.24 -6.58 9.80
N ILE A 33 12.00 -5.30 9.50
CA ILE A 33 13.03 -4.43 8.92
C ILE A 33 14.21 -4.23 9.88
N LYS A 34 13.94 -4.05 11.16
CA LYS A 34 14.97 -3.86 12.19
C LYS A 34 15.88 -5.08 12.32
N GLU A 35 15.30 -6.28 12.31
CA GLU A 35 16.01 -7.55 12.44
C GLU A 35 16.74 -7.91 11.15
N SER A 36 16.04 -7.88 10.00
CA SER A 36 16.60 -8.31 8.71
C SER A 36 17.56 -7.28 8.10
N ARG A 37 17.47 -6.02 8.53
CA ARG A 37 18.24 -4.87 8.01
C ARG A 37 18.42 -4.87 6.48
N PRO A 38 17.33 -5.00 5.69
CA PRO A 38 17.41 -5.13 4.24
C PRO A 38 18.08 -3.92 3.58
N LYS A 39 18.65 -4.08 2.38
CA LYS A 39 19.18 -2.94 1.61
C LYS A 39 18.07 -2.00 1.16
N VAL A 40 16.93 -2.57 0.79
CA VAL A 40 15.74 -1.84 0.32
C VAL A 40 14.49 -2.52 0.87
N PHE A 41 13.50 -1.74 1.29
CA PHE A 41 12.16 -2.23 1.54
C PHE A 41 11.14 -1.45 0.71
N ILE A 42 10.02 -2.10 0.40
CA ILE A 42 8.87 -1.49 -0.26
C ILE A 42 7.67 -1.76 0.65
N TYR A 43 6.95 -0.68 0.96
CA TYR A 43 5.72 -0.69 1.74
C TYR A 43 4.57 -0.12 0.91
N GLU A 44 3.51 -0.89 0.73
CA GLU A 44 2.30 -0.50 -0.01
C GLU A 44 1.12 -0.29 0.95
N ASN A 45 0.31 0.74 0.68
CA ASN A 45 -0.95 0.96 1.38
C ASN A 45 -1.94 1.78 0.54
N VAL A 46 -3.16 1.95 1.03
CA VAL A 46 -4.17 2.80 0.39
C VAL A 46 -3.78 4.28 0.42
N LYS A 47 -4.26 5.04 -0.58
CA LYS A 47 -4.12 6.51 -0.64
C LYS A 47 -4.57 7.22 0.65
N GLY A 48 -5.59 6.68 1.32
CA GLY A 48 -6.13 7.26 2.55
C GLY A 48 -5.16 7.28 3.73
N LEU A 49 -4.02 6.56 3.66
CA LEU A 49 -3.03 6.53 4.73
C LEU A 49 -2.44 7.92 5.03
N THR A 50 -2.19 8.75 4.01
CA THR A 50 -1.56 10.06 4.19
C THR A 50 -2.43 11.05 4.96
N ASN A 51 -3.75 10.91 4.83
CA ASN A 51 -4.72 11.81 5.47
C ASN A 51 -5.37 11.15 6.71
N HIS A 52 -4.93 9.95 7.07
CA HIS A 52 -5.45 9.22 8.20
C HIS A 52 -5.05 9.90 9.52
N ASP A 53 -6.00 10.06 10.45
CA ASP A 53 -5.78 10.73 11.75
C ASP A 53 -5.10 12.10 11.60
N LYS A 54 -5.57 12.91 10.63
CA LYS A 54 -5.00 14.23 10.29
C LYS A 54 -3.51 14.18 9.90
N GLY A 55 -3.01 13.04 9.43
CA GLY A 55 -1.63 12.83 9.02
C GLY A 55 -0.71 12.27 10.11
N ASN A 56 -1.12 12.27 11.38
CA ASN A 56 -0.28 11.83 12.51
C ASN A 56 0.22 10.39 12.36
N THR A 57 -0.61 9.53 11.79
CA THR A 57 -0.27 8.13 11.55
C THR A 57 0.93 8.02 10.60
N PHE A 58 0.89 8.74 9.49
CA PHE A 58 1.97 8.71 8.49
C PHE A 58 3.25 9.37 9.03
N GLU A 59 3.13 10.44 9.81
CA GLU A 59 4.27 11.05 10.51
C GLU A 59 4.94 10.07 11.47
N THR A 60 4.17 9.28 12.22
CA THR A 60 4.72 8.25 13.13
C THR A 60 5.46 7.16 12.36
N MET A 61 4.94 6.75 11.20
CA MET A 61 5.60 5.77 10.33
C MET A 61 6.92 6.31 9.78
N LYS A 62 6.92 7.56 9.30
CA LYS A 62 8.12 8.27 8.84
C LYS A 62 9.20 8.32 9.93
N ALA A 63 8.84 8.75 11.13
CA ALA A 63 9.75 8.77 12.27
C ALA A 63 10.32 7.38 12.60
N THR A 64 9.50 6.33 12.50
CA THR A 64 9.94 4.94 12.71
C THR A 64 10.98 4.52 11.65
N PHE A 65 10.78 4.87 10.38
CA PHE A 65 11.75 4.57 9.32
C PHE A 65 13.05 5.35 9.47
N ASP A 66 12.96 6.60 9.90
CA ASP A 66 14.12 7.44 10.22
C ASP A 66 14.93 6.86 11.38
N GLU A 67 14.28 6.39 12.45
CA GLU A 67 14.94 5.71 13.59
C GLU A 67 15.66 4.43 13.16
N LEU A 68 15.09 3.70 12.21
CA LEU A 68 15.71 2.50 11.64
C LEU A 68 16.90 2.81 10.71
N GLY A 69 17.15 4.08 10.40
CA GLY A 69 18.28 4.54 9.60
C GLY A 69 18.08 4.41 8.08
N TYR A 70 16.82 4.45 7.61
CA TYR A 70 16.49 4.35 6.20
C TYR A 70 16.11 5.70 5.61
N LYS A 71 16.68 6.04 4.45
CA LYS A 71 16.17 7.12 3.62
C LYS A 71 15.00 6.60 2.81
N TYR A 72 13.84 7.24 2.89
CA TYR A 72 12.65 6.78 2.18
C TYR A 72 12.11 7.80 1.18
N PHE A 73 11.47 7.29 0.15
CA PHE A 73 10.76 8.03 -0.88
C PHE A 73 9.33 7.52 -0.95
N TYR A 74 8.35 8.40 -1.11
CA TYR A 74 6.96 7.98 -1.23
C TYR A 74 6.23 8.73 -2.35
N LYS A 75 5.34 8.03 -3.05
CA LYS A 75 4.48 8.59 -4.09
C LYS A 75 3.17 7.81 -4.15
N THR A 76 2.09 8.52 -4.45
CA THR A 76 0.81 7.87 -4.77
C THR A 76 0.78 7.57 -6.26
N LEU A 77 0.65 6.30 -6.62
CA LEU A 77 0.59 5.83 -8.00
C LEU A 77 -0.82 5.30 -8.30
N ASN A 78 -1.27 5.48 -9.54
CA ASN A 78 -2.55 4.93 -10.02
C ASN A 78 -2.27 3.86 -11.08
N SER A 79 -2.85 2.68 -10.95
CA SER A 79 -2.65 1.58 -11.91
C SER A 79 -3.00 1.97 -13.36
N LYS A 80 -3.95 2.89 -13.57
CA LYS A 80 -4.30 3.45 -14.89
C LYS A 80 -3.13 4.13 -15.61
N ASP A 81 -2.21 4.72 -14.83
CA ASP A 81 -1.05 5.46 -15.35
C ASP A 81 0.11 4.50 -15.66
N TYR A 82 -0.08 3.19 -15.47
CA TYR A 82 0.93 2.14 -15.65
C TYR A 82 0.37 0.96 -16.47
N GLY A 83 -0.48 1.25 -17.47
CA GLY A 83 -0.95 0.26 -18.45
C GLY A 83 -2.07 -0.68 -18.01
N ILE A 84 -2.61 -0.54 -16.80
CA ILE A 84 -3.73 -1.36 -16.31
C ILE A 84 -5.00 -0.52 -16.28
N PRO A 85 -6.11 -0.92 -16.95
CA PRO A 85 -7.34 -0.13 -17.03
C PRO A 85 -8.16 -0.17 -15.73
N GLN A 86 -7.52 0.05 -14.59
CA GLN A 86 -8.13 0.05 -13.26
C GLN A 86 -7.81 1.34 -12.52
N HIS A 87 -8.85 2.02 -12.01
CA HIS A 87 -8.69 3.16 -11.12
C HIS A 87 -8.33 2.69 -9.70
N ARG A 88 -7.05 2.40 -9.48
CA ARG A 88 -6.52 1.92 -8.20
C ARG A 88 -5.34 2.79 -7.76
N GLN A 89 -5.63 3.74 -6.87
CA GLN A 89 -4.61 4.59 -6.26
C GLN A 89 -4.04 3.95 -4.98
N ARG A 90 -2.71 3.83 -4.91
CA ARG A 90 -1.98 3.31 -3.75
C ARG A 90 -0.76 4.16 -3.46
N ILE A 91 -0.44 4.31 -2.17
CA ILE A 91 0.82 4.91 -1.76
C ILE A 91 1.88 3.81 -1.70
N PHE A 92 3.03 4.10 -2.30
CA PHE A 92 4.22 3.29 -2.20
C PHE A 92 5.27 4.07 -1.42
N VAL A 93 5.85 3.43 -0.41
CA VAL A 93 7.00 3.94 0.35
C VAL A 93 8.17 3.00 0.11
N ILE A 94 9.28 3.54 -0.39
CA ILE A 94 10.49 2.79 -0.72
C ILE A 94 11.60 3.30 0.17
N GLY A 95 12.11 2.45 1.06
CA GLY A 95 13.18 2.78 1.98
C GLY A 95 14.49 2.14 1.58
N PHE A 96 15.56 2.93 1.55
CA PHE A 96 16.92 2.52 1.25
C PHE A 96 17.81 2.63 2.49
N LYS A 97 18.63 1.61 2.70
CA LYS A 97 19.62 1.60 3.79
C LYS A 97 20.77 2.54 3.44
N GLY A 98 20.94 3.60 4.22
CA GLY A 98 21.96 4.64 4.00
C GLY A 98 21.39 5.96 3.45
N LYS A 99 22.14 7.06 3.64
CA LYS A 99 21.66 8.44 3.40
C LYS A 99 21.90 8.94 1.96
N SER A 100 22.79 8.32 1.21
CA SER A 100 23.23 8.80 -0.12
C SER A 100 22.56 8.05 -1.27
N VAL A 101 21.22 8.04 -1.29
CA VAL A 101 20.45 7.46 -2.40
C VAL A 101 19.57 8.54 -3.02
N ASN A 102 19.60 8.64 -4.34
CA ASN A 102 18.63 9.38 -5.14
C ASN A 102 17.74 8.35 -5.84
N PHE A 103 16.43 8.49 -5.72
CA PHE A 103 15.47 7.56 -6.29
C PHE A 103 14.29 8.35 -6.84
N ASP A 104 13.94 8.04 -8.08
CA ASP A 104 12.76 8.56 -8.76
C ASP A 104 11.80 7.42 -9.07
N PHE A 105 10.51 7.71 -8.92
CA PHE A 105 9.45 6.76 -9.26
C PHE A 105 9.36 6.60 -10.78
N PRO A 106 8.92 5.43 -11.27
CA PRO A 106 8.80 5.20 -12.70
C PRO A 106 7.84 6.19 -13.36
N GLU A 107 8.20 6.63 -14.56
CA GLU A 107 7.35 7.47 -15.38
C GLU A 107 6.07 6.73 -15.82
N PRO A 108 4.96 7.46 -16.00
CA PRO A 108 3.71 6.86 -16.47
C PRO A 108 3.87 6.14 -17.82
N ILE A 109 3.21 5.00 -17.95
CA ILE A 109 3.12 4.24 -19.20
C ILE A 109 1.72 4.47 -19.78
N PRO A 110 1.62 4.90 -21.06
CA PRO A 110 0.33 5.16 -21.67
C PRO A 110 -0.54 3.90 -21.67
N LEU A 111 -1.80 4.06 -21.28
CA LEU A 111 -2.78 2.98 -21.27
C LEU A 111 -3.18 2.64 -22.71
N GLN A 112 -2.73 1.48 -23.20
CA GLN A 112 -3.08 0.96 -24.52
C GLN A 112 -4.29 0.03 -24.49
N ASN A 113 -4.55 -0.59 -23.34
CA ASN A 113 -5.58 -1.60 -23.18
C ASN A 113 -6.85 -1.05 -22.50
N SER A 114 -7.97 -1.62 -22.89
CA SER A 114 -9.28 -1.35 -22.31
C SER A 114 -9.68 -2.44 -21.32
N MET A 115 -10.69 -2.19 -20.48
CA MET A 115 -11.25 -3.26 -19.62
C MET A 115 -11.79 -4.43 -20.44
N GLN A 116 -12.26 -4.19 -21.68
CA GLN A 116 -12.79 -5.25 -22.54
C GLN A 116 -11.70 -6.26 -22.91
N ASP A 117 -10.46 -5.82 -23.08
CA ASP A 117 -9.34 -6.67 -23.46
C ASP A 117 -8.98 -7.72 -22.39
N PHE A 118 -9.48 -7.56 -21.16
CA PHE A 118 -9.25 -8.46 -20.03
C PHE A 118 -10.47 -9.33 -19.69
N LEU A 119 -11.58 -9.19 -20.43
CA LEU A 119 -12.75 -10.03 -20.22
C LEU A 119 -12.54 -11.40 -20.85
N GLU A 120 -13.03 -12.45 -20.20
CA GLU A 120 -13.04 -13.79 -20.77
C GLU A 120 -14.15 -13.89 -21.84
N ASP A 121 -13.80 -14.39 -23.03
CA ASP A 121 -14.74 -14.55 -24.14
C ASP A 121 -15.80 -15.62 -23.88
N TYR A 122 -15.50 -16.61 -23.02
CA TYR A 122 -16.38 -17.75 -22.74
C TYR A 122 -16.37 -18.09 -21.25
N ILE A 123 -17.53 -17.93 -20.61
CA ILE A 123 -17.72 -18.21 -19.18
C ILE A 123 -18.72 -19.37 -19.03
N GLU A 124 -18.37 -20.40 -18.27
CA GLU A 124 -19.31 -21.49 -17.95
C GLU A 124 -20.61 -20.96 -17.33
N SER A 125 -21.74 -21.53 -17.74
CA SER A 125 -23.10 -21.03 -17.46
C SER A 125 -23.47 -20.88 -15.98
N LYS A 126 -22.64 -21.39 -15.05
CA LYS A 126 -22.85 -21.33 -13.59
C LYS A 126 -22.82 -19.92 -13.01
N TYR A 127 -22.27 -18.93 -13.74
CA TYR A 127 -22.20 -17.54 -13.31
C TYR A 127 -23.36 -16.67 -13.82
N TYR A 128 -24.24 -17.20 -14.66
CA TYR A 128 -25.45 -16.50 -15.07
C TYR A 128 -26.49 -16.60 -13.96
N LEU A 129 -27.05 -15.45 -13.57
CA LEU A 129 -28.22 -15.40 -12.69
C LEU A 129 -29.35 -16.24 -13.30
N LYS A 130 -29.68 -17.37 -12.65
CA LYS A 130 -30.84 -18.17 -13.03
C LYS A 130 -32.05 -17.25 -13.01
N ARG A 131 -32.75 -17.16 -14.15
CA ARG A 131 -33.99 -16.40 -14.30
C ARG A 131 -34.92 -16.74 -13.12
N LYS A 132 -35.33 -15.73 -12.34
CA LYS A 132 -36.35 -15.91 -11.30
C LYS A 132 -37.57 -16.54 -11.96
N ARG A 133 -38.00 -17.71 -11.48
CA ARG A 133 -39.31 -18.26 -11.84
C ARG A 133 -40.35 -17.31 -11.24
N CYS A 134 -41.21 -16.76 -12.10
CA CYS A 134 -42.40 -16.01 -11.68
C CYS A 134 -43.38 -16.93 -10.94
#